data_AF-A0A328BJ27-F1
#
_entry.id   AF-A0A328BJ27-F1
#
_cell.length_a   1.000
_cell.length_b   1.000
_cell.length_c   1.000
_cell.angle_alpha   90.00
_cell.angle_beta   90.00
_cell.angle_gamma   90.00
#
_symmetry.space_group_name_H-M   'P 1'
#
loop_
_entity.id
_entity.type
_entity.pdbx_description
1 polymer ?
#
loop_
_entity_poly.entity_id
_entity_poly.type
_entity_poly.pdbx_seq_one_letter_code
_entity_poly.pdbx_strand_id
1 'polypeptide(L)'
;MELYLRAFKIGQRVEVWARNRGQGRYQLLRRYAIAATSGKLGPKLRSGDGQVPEGCYRIDRYNPNSLYHLSLGLDYPNAFDRARGEQDPGGDIFIHGSNVTIGCLPITDTCIEELYVLAVEARAAGQADIPVHIFPFELNATDLEARWHSPHHAFWQTLAPVYRYFEQHHTLPPTDAAGAYVVR
;
A
#
# COMPACT_ATOMS: atom_id res chain seq x y z
N MET A 1 6.32 10.80 15.28
CA MET A 1 6.93 10.41 13.99
C MET A 1 5.86 10.42 12.91
N GLU A 2 6.25 10.36 11.63
CA GLU A 2 5.35 10.10 10.51
C GLU A 2 5.82 8.85 9.77
N LEU A 3 4.88 8.00 9.39
CA LEU A 3 5.09 6.77 8.64
C LEU A 3 4.55 6.87 7.22
N TYR A 4 5.15 6.09 6.36
CA TYR A 4 4.70 5.80 5.00
C TYR A 4 5.03 4.34 4.70
N LEU A 5 4.07 3.60 4.18
CA LEU A 5 4.27 2.19 3.84
C LEU A 5 4.25 2.01 2.32
N ARG A 6 5.09 1.10 1.84
CA ARG A 6 5.05 0.63 0.46
C ARG A 6 4.97 -0.88 0.42
N ALA A 7 4.06 -1.43 -0.36
CA ALA A 7 4.02 -2.85 -0.64
C ALA A 7 4.33 -3.11 -2.11
N PHE A 8 5.08 -4.16 -2.38
CA PHE A 8 5.41 -4.59 -3.74
C PHE A 8 4.98 -6.03 -3.95
N LYS A 9 4.13 -6.27 -4.96
CA LYS A 9 3.68 -7.63 -5.30
C LYS A 9 4.85 -8.48 -5.80
N ILE A 10 5.59 -7.99 -6.81
CA ILE A 10 6.90 -8.56 -7.17
C ILE A 10 7.92 -8.11 -6.13
N GLY A 11 8.69 -9.07 -5.64
CA GLY A 11 9.60 -8.86 -4.50
C GLY A 11 8.93 -9.09 -3.16
N GLN A 12 7.60 -9.31 -3.13
CA GLN A 12 6.83 -9.81 -1.99
C GLN A 12 7.22 -9.16 -0.66
N ARG A 13 7.15 -7.83 -0.60
CA ARG A 13 7.59 -7.10 0.59
C ARG A 13 6.73 -5.89 0.92
N VAL A 14 6.70 -5.57 2.21
CA VAL A 14 6.22 -4.29 2.75
C VAL A 14 7.43 -3.53 3.31
N GLU A 15 7.60 -2.30 2.90
CA GLU A 15 8.59 -1.37 3.43
C GLU A 15 7.92 -0.37 4.36
N VAL A 16 8.52 -0.14 5.52
CA VAL A 16 8.10 0.89 6.46
C VAL A 16 9.13 2.01 6.42
N TRP A 17 8.67 3.17 6.01
CA TRP A 17 9.44 4.40 5.94
C TRP A 17 8.99 5.35 7.04
N ALA A 18 9.95 5.97 7.72
CA ALA A 18 9.68 6.86 8.83
C ALA A 18 10.44 8.18 8.71
N ARG A 19 9.86 9.25 9.28
CA ARG A 19 10.55 10.51 9.52
C ARG A 19 10.06 11.16 10.80
N ASN A 20 10.80 12.14 11.28
CA ASN A 20 10.29 13.05 12.29
C ASN A 20 9.23 13.96 11.67
N ARG A 21 8.18 14.26 12.44
CA ARG A 21 7.05 15.05 11.96
C ARG A 21 7.51 16.45 11.55
N GLY A 22 7.09 16.89 10.36
CA GLY A 22 7.48 18.19 9.82
C GLY A 22 8.96 18.29 9.39
N GLN A 23 9.70 17.19 9.39
CA GLN A 23 11.09 17.14 8.93
C GLN A 23 11.19 16.47 7.56
N GLY A 24 12.34 16.64 6.89
CA GLY A 24 12.56 16.38 5.47
C GLY A 24 12.20 14.98 4.94
N ARG A 25 13.24 14.18 4.65
CA ARG A 25 13.12 12.94 3.88
C ARG A 25 12.73 11.76 4.78
N TYR A 26 11.87 10.89 4.27
CA TYR A 26 11.64 9.58 4.85
C TYR A 26 12.90 8.72 4.78
N GLN A 27 13.10 7.90 5.81
CA GLN A 27 14.15 6.91 5.90
C GLN A 27 13.53 5.53 6.04
N LEU A 28 14.13 4.54 5.37
CA LEU A 28 13.68 3.16 5.48
C LEU A 28 13.98 2.65 6.90
N LEU A 29 12.93 2.26 7.62
CA LEU A 29 13.03 1.74 8.98
C LEU A 29 13.01 0.21 8.99
N ARG A 30 12.12 -0.40 8.21
CA ARG A 30 11.92 -1.86 8.15
C ARG A 30 11.52 -2.35 6.76
N ARG A 31 11.82 -3.63 6.52
CA ARG A 31 11.28 -4.42 5.41
C ARG A 31 10.71 -5.72 5.99
N TYR A 32 9.48 -6.03 5.65
CA TYR A 32 8.79 -7.27 5.99
C TYR A 32 8.52 -8.07 4.74
N ALA A 33 8.78 -9.37 4.77
CA ALA A 33 8.37 -10.26 3.69
C ALA A 33 6.85 -10.48 3.74
N ILE A 34 6.21 -10.48 2.59
CA ILE A 34 4.82 -10.91 2.46
C ILE A 34 4.80 -12.44 2.54
N ALA A 35 4.13 -12.97 3.56
CA ALA A 35 4.15 -14.38 3.91
C ALA A 35 3.39 -15.27 2.92
N ALA A 36 2.39 -14.71 2.22
CA ALA A 36 1.65 -15.37 1.17
C ALA A 36 1.07 -14.35 0.19
N THR A 37 0.90 -14.76 -1.07
CA THR A 37 0.33 -13.92 -2.12
C THR A 37 -0.92 -14.56 -2.72
N SER A 38 -1.80 -13.73 -3.25
CA SER A 38 -3.01 -14.13 -3.96
C SER A 38 -3.17 -13.27 -5.20
N GLY A 39 -3.88 -13.81 -6.19
CA GLY A 39 -4.11 -13.12 -7.46
C GLY A 39 -2.85 -13.04 -8.34
N LYS A 40 -2.84 -12.03 -9.22
CA LYS A 40 -1.82 -11.71 -10.22
C LYS A 40 -1.54 -10.20 -10.18
N LEU A 41 -0.61 -9.74 -11.01
CA LEU A 41 -0.42 -8.31 -11.22
C LEU A 41 -1.65 -7.71 -11.90
N GLY A 42 -2.01 -6.50 -11.51
CA GLY A 42 -3.23 -5.80 -11.88
C GLY A 42 -4.02 -5.33 -10.65
N PRO A 43 -4.90 -4.34 -10.82
CA PRO A 43 -5.73 -3.84 -9.74
C PRO A 43 -6.76 -4.88 -9.29
N LYS A 44 -7.32 -4.67 -8.10
CA LYS A 44 -8.53 -5.34 -7.64
C LYS A 44 -9.73 -4.59 -8.22
N LEU A 45 -10.63 -5.29 -8.92
CA LEU A 45 -11.75 -4.67 -9.65
C LEU A 45 -13.11 -5.14 -9.14
N ARG A 46 -13.20 -6.32 -8.52
CA ARG A 46 -14.45 -6.82 -7.96
C ARG A 46 -14.27 -7.63 -6.68
N SER A 47 -15.36 -7.76 -5.91
CA SER A 47 -15.41 -8.71 -4.80
C SER A 47 -15.12 -10.13 -5.27
N GLY A 48 -14.33 -10.88 -4.48
CA GLY A 48 -13.99 -12.28 -4.78
C GLY A 48 -12.99 -12.53 -5.92
N ASP A 49 -12.40 -11.51 -6.56
CA ASP A 49 -11.37 -11.71 -7.59
C ASP A 49 -10.00 -12.21 -7.07
N GLY A 50 -9.83 -12.30 -5.75
CA GLY A 50 -8.60 -12.75 -5.10
C GLY A 50 -7.40 -11.80 -5.30
N GLN A 51 -7.60 -10.59 -5.82
CA GLN A 51 -6.55 -9.61 -6.05
C GLN A 51 -6.23 -8.84 -4.77
N VAL A 52 -4.95 -8.64 -4.48
CA VAL A 52 -4.50 -7.51 -3.65
C VAL A 52 -4.61 -6.24 -4.51
N PRO A 53 -5.17 -5.13 -4.03
CA PRO A 53 -5.33 -3.93 -4.84
C PRO A 53 -3.97 -3.28 -5.15
N GLU A 54 -3.91 -2.48 -6.21
CA GLU A 54 -2.75 -1.68 -6.60
C GLU A 54 -3.18 -0.22 -6.61
N GLY A 55 -2.42 0.66 -5.98
CA GLY A 55 -2.81 2.07 -5.82
C GLY A 55 -2.27 2.73 -4.56
N CYS A 56 -2.85 3.89 -4.25
CA CYS A 56 -2.51 4.72 -3.10
C CYS A 56 -3.66 4.68 -2.10
N TYR A 57 -3.35 4.25 -0.87
CA TYR A 57 -4.29 4.01 0.21
C TYR A 57 -3.83 4.71 1.48
N ARG A 58 -4.64 4.61 2.52
CA ARG A 58 -4.26 4.96 3.89
C ARG A 58 -4.76 3.89 4.86
N ILE A 59 -4.08 3.78 6.00
CA ILE A 59 -4.60 3.00 7.13
C ILE A 59 -5.77 3.77 7.73
N ASP A 60 -6.94 3.14 7.79
CA ASP A 60 -8.16 3.73 8.36
C ASP A 60 -8.74 2.90 9.52
N ARG A 61 -8.30 1.64 9.68
CA ARG A 61 -8.80 0.72 10.71
C ARG A 61 -7.64 0.05 11.44
N TYR A 62 -7.78 -0.06 12.76
CA TYR A 62 -6.83 -0.73 13.65
C TYR A 62 -7.58 -1.83 14.40
N ASN A 63 -7.21 -3.08 14.18
CA ASN A 63 -7.91 -4.22 14.74
C ASN A 63 -6.97 -5.08 15.61
N PRO A 64 -7.02 -4.93 16.95
CA PRO A 64 -6.23 -5.76 17.85
C PRO A 64 -6.79 -7.18 18.00
N ASN A 65 -8.05 -7.40 17.62
CA ASN A 65 -8.77 -8.68 17.77
C ASN A 65 -8.93 -9.41 16.42
N SER A 66 -7.96 -9.25 15.52
CA SER A 66 -7.98 -9.91 14.22
C SER A 66 -7.94 -11.43 14.36
N LEU A 67 -8.74 -12.13 13.55
CA LEU A 67 -8.70 -13.59 13.42
C LEU A 67 -7.36 -14.11 12.86
N TYR A 68 -6.55 -13.21 12.29
CA TYR A 68 -5.24 -13.51 11.69
C TYR A 68 -4.07 -12.86 12.46
N HIS A 69 -4.26 -12.59 13.76
CA HIS A 69 -3.31 -11.92 14.67
C HIS A 69 -2.96 -10.49 14.27
N LEU A 70 -3.60 -9.50 14.91
CA LEU A 70 -3.53 -8.06 14.60
C LEU A 70 -3.83 -7.72 13.12
N SER A 71 -4.45 -6.56 12.86
CA SER A 71 -4.51 -6.05 11.49
C SER A 71 -4.67 -4.54 11.39
N LEU A 72 -4.13 -4.01 10.29
CA LEU A 72 -4.25 -2.62 9.87
C LEU A 72 -5.04 -2.61 8.55
N GLY A 73 -6.24 -2.04 8.58
CA GLY A 73 -7.13 -1.97 7.42
C GLY A 73 -6.82 -0.78 6.54
N LEU A 74 -7.02 -0.96 5.24
CA LEU A 74 -6.88 0.08 4.24
C LEU A 74 -8.25 0.68 3.87
N ASP A 75 -8.23 1.93 3.42
CA ASP A 75 -9.37 2.65 2.85
C ASP A 75 -9.79 2.15 1.45
N TYR A 76 -9.41 0.93 1.06
CA TYR A 76 -9.91 0.26 -0.13
C TYR A 76 -11.36 -0.22 0.09
N PRO A 77 -12.27 -0.02 -0.88
CA PRO A 77 -12.09 0.74 -2.12
C PRO A 77 -12.10 2.24 -1.80
N ASN A 78 -11.18 3.01 -2.39
CA ASN A 78 -11.23 4.48 -2.28
C ASN A 78 -12.02 5.08 -3.48
N ALA A 79 -12.03 6.40 -3.63
CA ALA A 79 -12.76 7.05 -4.72
C ALA A 79 -12.26 6.62 -6.12
N PHE A 80 -10.94 6.42 -6.27
CA PHE A 80 -10.34 5.96 -7.52
C PHE A 80 -10.74 4.51 -7.83
N ASP A 81 -10.78 3.64 -6.82
CA ASP A 81 -11.23 2.26 -7.02
C ASP A 81 -12.71 2.19 -7.35
N ARG A 82 -13.56 3.00 -6.71
CA ARG A 82 -15.00 3.04 -7.04
C ARG A 82 -15.27 3.56 -8.45
N ALA A 83 -14.47 4.50 -8.94
CA ALA A 83 -14.63 5.04 -10.29
C ALA A 83 -14.19 4.05 -11.39
N ARG A 84 -13.33 3.08 -11.05
CA ARG A 84 -12.72 2.14 -11.99
C ARG A 84 -13.25 0.70 -11.86
N GLY A 85 -13.61 0.31 -10.64
CA GLY A 85 -14.04 -1.04 -10.30
C GLY A 85 -15.37 -1.39 -10.97
N GLU A 86 -15.70 -2.68 -10.91
CA GLU A 86 -17.04 -3.15 -11.25
C GLU A 86 -18.07 -2.65 -10.21
N GLN A 87 -19.33 -3.02 -10.38
CA GLN A 87 -20.43 -2.57 -9.52
C GLN A 87 -20.17 -2.81 -8.01
N ASP A 88 -19.49 -3.90 -7.68
CA ASP A 88 -19.01 -4.20 -6.32
C ASP A 88 -17.50 -4.50 -6.33
N PRO A 89 -16.64 -3.52 -6.00
CA PRO A 89 -15.19 -3.71 -5.87
C PRO A 89 -14.80 -4.58 -4.66
N GLY A 90 -15.74 -4.87 -3.74
CA GLY A 90 -15.46 -5.50 -2.46
C GLY A 90 -14.88 -4.52 -1.44
N GLY A 91 -14.09 -5.04 -0.50
CA GLY A 91 -13.51 -4.26 0.59
C GLY A 91 -12.51 -5.10 1.38
N ASP A 92 -12.34 -4.76 2.67
CA ASP A 92 -11.63 -5.59 3.66
C ASP A 92 -10.21 -6.00 3.26
N ILE A 93 -9.45 -5.02 2.79
CA ILE A 93 -8.01 -5.18 2.53
C ILE A 93 -7.23 -4.78 3.77
N PHE A 94 -6.40 -5.70 4.26
CA PHE A 94 -5.62 -5.52 5.48
C PHE A 94 -4.15 -5.91 5.27
N ILE A 95 -3.28 -5.25 6.05
CA ILE A 95 -1.97 -5.79 6.42
C ILE A 95 -2.16 -6.51 7.76
N HIS A 96 -1.81 -7.78 7.86
CA HIS A 96 -2.11 -8.59 9.05
C HIS A 96 -1.01 -9.62 9.34
N GLY A 97 -1.12 -10.31 10.48
CA GLY A 97 -0.25 -11.42 10.84
C GLY A 97 -0.52 -12.68 10.03
N SER A 98 -0.16 -13.85 10.58
CA SER A 98 -0.33 -15.14 9.93
C SER A 98 0.32 -15.22 8.55
N ASN A 99 -0.04 -16.23 7.76
CA ASN A 99 0.54 -16.55 6.46
C ASN A 99 -0.49 -17.03 5.42
N VAL A 100 -1.77 -16.68 5.61
CA VAL A 100 -2.86 -17.04 4.69
C VAL A 100 -3.53 -15.79 4.13
N THR A 101 -3.98 -15.80 2.88
CA THR A 101 -4.63 -14.64 2.27
C THR A 101 -5.44 -14.98 1.02
N ILE A 102 -6.53 -14.24 0.80
CA ILE A 102 -7.31 -14.15 -0.44
C ILE A 102 -7.59 -12.66 -0.74
N GLY A 103 -6.53 -11.86 -0.87
CA GLY A 103 -6.59 -10.43 -1.22
C GLY A 103 -5.92 -9.46 -0.24
N CYS A 104 -5.39 -9.94 0.88
CA CYS A 104 -4.67 -9.16 1.90
C CYS A 104 -3.14 -9.32 1.83
N LEU A 105 -2.43 -8.56 2.66
CA LEU A 105 -0.97 -8.54 2.80
C LEU A 105 -0.52 -9.16 4.14
N PRO A 106 -0.41 -10.50 4.27
CA PRO A 106 0.08 -11.12 5.48
C PRO A 106 1.60 -10.92 5.62
N ILE A 107 2.07 -10.52 6.80
CA ILE A 107 3.51 -10.28 7.06
C ILE A 107 4.07 -11.12 8.22
N THR A 108 3.38 -12.16 8.69
CA THR A 108 3.67 -12.93 9.92
C THR A 108 3.39 -12.18 11.21
N ASP A 109 3.19 -12.94 12.30
CA ASP A 109 2.76 -12.43 13.60
C ASP A 109 3.77 -11.45 14.20
N THR A 110 5.05 -11.81 14.20
CA THR A 110 6.11 -10.94 14.76
C THR A 110 6.24 -9.62 14.02
N CYS A 111 6.10 -9.63 12.68
CA CYS A 111 6.23 -8.38 11.92
C CYS A 111 4.99 -7.49 12.06
N ILE A 112 3.78 -8.08 12.13
CA ILE A 112 2.59 -7.26 12.34
C ILE A 112 2.56 -6.67 13.74
N GLU A 113 3.07 -7.35 14.78
CA GLU A 113 3.23 -6.77 16.12
C GLU A 113 4.08 -5.49 16.08
N GLU A 114 5.25 -5.56 15.44
CA GLU A 114 6.12 -4.38 15.28
C GLU A 114 5.42 -3.28 14.47
N LEU A 115 4.84 -3.63 13.32
CA LEU A 115 4.18 -2.65 12.46
C LEU A 115 2.97 -2.00 13.14
N TYR A 116 2.19 -2.78 13.89
CA TYR A 116 1.00 -2.30 14.59
C TYR A 116 1.39 -1.29 15.68
N VAL A 117 2.44 -1.57 16.46
CA VAL A 117 2.98 -0.62 17.44
C VAL A 117 3.45 0.65 16.74
N LEU A 118 4.24 0.54 15.66
CA LEU A 118 4.69 1.71 14.89
C LEU A 118 3.50 2.56 14.39
N ALA A 119 2.46 1.92 13.87
CA ALA A 119 1.26 2.61 13.39
C ALA A 119 0.46 3.28 14.52
N VAL A 120 0.40 2.67 15.71
CA VAL A 120 -0.20 3.28 16.90
C VAL A 120 0.61 4.49 17.37
N GLU A 121 1.94 4.39 17.41
CA GLU A 121 2.84 5.49 17.80
C GLU A 121 2.77 6.68 16.82
N ALA A 122 2.70 6.41 15.52
CA ALA A 122 2.53 7.44 14.51
C ALA A 122 1.19 8.18 14.68
N ARG A 123 0.11 7.44 14.95
CA ARG A 123 -1.21 8.01 15.23
C ARG A 123 -1.23 8.82 16.51
N ALA A 124 -0.63 8.30 17.59
CA ALA A 124 -0.48 9.02 18.86
C ALA A 124 0.35 10.31 18.70
N ALA A 125 1.33 10.32 17.79
CA ALA A 125 2.09 11.50 17.41
C ALA A 125 1.34 12.48 16.47
N GLY A 126 0.07 12.20 16.17
CA GLY A 126 -0.84 13.07 15.44
C GLY A 126 -0.86 12.88 13.92
N GLN A 127 -0.31 11.78 13.39
CA GLN A 127 -0.54 11.39 12.01
C GLN A 127 -1.87 10.64 11.89
N ALA A 128 -2.93 11.34 11.50
CA ALA A 128 -4.28 10.76 11.39
C ALA A 128 -4.38 9.71 10.28
N ASP A 129 -3.80 10.02 9.11
CA ASP A 129 -3.77 9.14 7.94
C ASP A 129 -2.35 8.65 7.70
N ILE A 130 -2.12 7.34 7.79
CA ILE A 130 -0.83 6.72 7.45
C ILE A 130 -0.90 6.24 6.00
N PRO A 131 -0.15 6.85 5.04
CA PRO A 131 -0.23 6.47 3.65
C PRO A 131 0.37 5.09 3.41
N VAL A 132 -0.28 4.30 2.56
CA VAL A 132 0.13 2.96 2.13
C VAL A 132 0.04 2.90 0.62
N HIS A 133 1.15 2.72 -0.09
CA HIS A 133 1.13 2.53 -1.54
C HIS A 133 1.39 1.07 -1.87
N ILE A 134 0.58 0.49 -2.76
CA ILE A 134 0.75 -0.88 -3.21
C ILE A 134 1.07 -0.85 -4.70
N PHE A 135 2.26 -1.31 -5.05
CA PHE A 135 2.77 -1.35 -6.42
C PHE A 135 2.88 -2.79 -6.93
N PRO A 136 2.69 -3.03 -8.24
CA PRO A 136 2.89 -4.34 -8.82
C PRO A 136 4.36 -4.79 -8.75
N PHE A 137 5.30 -3.86 -8.88
CA PHE A 137 6.76 -4.02 -8.91
C PHE A 137 7.39 -2.63 -8.80
N GLU A 138 8.73 -2.52 -8.87
CA GLU A 138 9.43 -1.23 -8.97
C GLU A 138 9.02 -0.52 -10.27
N LEU A 139 8.24 0.57 -10.21
CA LEU A 139 7.71 1.25 -11.41
C LEU A 139 8.77 2.13 -12.13
N ASN A 140 9.99 1.63 -12.23
CA ASN A 140 11.06 2.20 -13.04
C ASN A 140 10.78 1.96 -14.55
N ALA A 141 11.49 2.68 -15.42
CA ALA A 141 11.26 2.61 -16.86
C ALA A 141 11.51 1.22 -17.44
N THR A 142 12.57 0.54 -17.00
CA THR A 142 12.95 -0.79 -17.46
C THR A 142 11.88 -1.84 -17.15
N ASP A 143 11.37 -1.85 -15.92
CA ASP A 143 10.37 -2.82 -15.47
C ASP A 143 8.99 -2.59 -16.13
N LEU A 144 8.63 -1.34 -16.42
CA LEU A 144 7.43 -1.01 -17.18
C LEU A 144 7.54 -1.47 -18.63
N GLU A 145 8.65 -1.15 -19.30
CA GLU A 145 8.91 -1.54 -20.69
C GLU A 145 8.90 -3.06 -20.85
N ALA A 146 9.52 -3.79 -19.91
CA ALA A 146 9.51 -5.25 -19.90
C ALA A 146 8.10 -5.88 -19.85
N ARG A 147 7.07 -5.09 -19.51
CA ARG A 147 5.68 -5.53 -19.36
C ARG A 147 4.70 -4.71 -20.22
N TRP A 148 5.18 -4.08 -21.30
CA TRP A 148 4.37 -3.22 -22.15
C TRP A 148 3.12 -3.89 -22.75
N HIS A 149 3.17 -5.21 -22.99
CA HIS A 149 2.06 -6.02 -23.48
C HIS A 149 0.97 -6.33 -22.43
N SER A 150 1.20 -6.02 -21.16
CA SER A 150 0.21 -6.28 -20.11
C SER A 150 -1.05 -5.46 -20.33
N PRO A 151 -2.26 -6.02 -20.17
CA PRO A 151 -3.50 -5.23 -20.22
C PRO A 151 -3.56 -4.16 -19.13
N HIS A 152 -2.74 -4.27 -18.09
CA HIS A 152 -2.66 -3.31 -16.99
C HIS A 152 -1.56 -2.25 -17.18
N HIS A 153 -0.81 -2.27 -18.29
CA HIS A 153 0.31 -1.36 -18.52
C HIS A 153 -0.11 0.11 -18.43
N ALA A 154 -1.21 0.49 -19.10
CA ALA A 154 -1.74 1.85 -19.04
C ALA A 154 -2.10 2.28 -17.61
N PHE A 155 -2.63 1.37 -16.79
CA PHE A 155 -2.89 1.64 -15.38
C PHE A 155 -1.58 1.81 -14.58
N TRP A 156 -0.58 0.97 -14.80
CA TRP A 156 0.70 1.11 -14.11
C TRP A 156 1.41 2.42 -14.47
N GLN A 157 1.24 2.92 -15.69
CA GLN A 157 1.70 4.25 -16.08
C GLN A 157 1.07 5.37 -15.27
N THR A 158 -0.17 5.23 -14.77
CA THR A 158 -0.79 6.23 -13.89
C THR A 158 -0.22 6.23 -12.48
N LEU A 159 0.31 5.09 -12.02
CA LEU A 159 0.97 4.97 -10.70
C LEU A 159 2.44 5.39 -10.72
N ALA A 160 3.10 5.22 -11.86
CA ALA A 160 4.55 5.42 -11.98
C ALA A 160 5.04 6.83 -11.55
N PRO A 161 4.34 7.95 -11.82
CA PRO A 161 4.77 9.26 -11.35
C PRO A 161 4.87 9.35 -9.82
N VAL A 162 3.91 8.78 -9.08
CA VAL A 162 3.92 8.80 -7.60
C VAL A 162 5.10 7.99 -7.07
N TYR A 163 5.31 6.79 -7.62
CA TYR A 163 6.45 5.95 -7.28
C TYR A 163 7.79 6.67 -7.51
N ARG A 164 7.98 7.25 -8.71
CA ARG A 164 9.23 7.92 -9.09
C ARG A 164 9.50 9.18 -8.27
N TYR A 165 8.46 9.95 -7.96
CA TYR A 165 8.57 11.11 -7.09
C TYR A 165 9.16 10.70 -5.73
N PHE A 166 8.64 9.63 -5.13
CA PHE A 166 9.16 9.15 -3.87
C PHE A 166 10.61 8.65 -4.02
N GLU A 167 10.96 7.89 -5.06
CA GLU A 167 12.34 7.44 -5.29
C GLU A 167 13.35 8.60 -5.38
N GLN A 168 12.96 9.70 -6.02
CA GLN A 168 13.84 10.86 -6.18
C GLN A 168 13.94 11.70 -4.89
N HIS A 169 12.82 11.94 -4.23
CA HIS A 169 12.75 12.92 -3.14
C HIS A 169 12.74 12.30 -1.75
N HIS A 170 12.37 11.03 -1.62
CA HIS A 170 11.95 10.37 -0.37
C HIS A 170 10.95 11.22 0.42
N THR A 171 10.02 11.85 -0.29
CA THR A 171 8.86 12.55 0.26
C THR A 171 7.66 12.17 -0.58
N LEU A 172 6.46 12.27 0.00
CA LEU A 172 5.23 12.05 -0.76
C LEU A 172 4.92 13.28 -1.62
N PRO A 173 4.40 13.08 -2.84
CA PRO A 173 3.96 14.20 -3.66
C PRO A 173 2.79 14.94 -2.98
N PRO A 174 2.58 16.23 -3.30
CA PRO A 174 1.42 16.96 -2.82
C PRO A 174 0.13 16.32 -3.33
N THR A 175 -0.95 16.48 -2.58
CA THR A 175 -2.29 16.04 -2.99
C THR A 175 -3.15 17.23 -3.41
N ASP A 176 -4.12 17.01 -4.29
CA ASP A 176 -5.18 17.98 -4.58
C ASP A 176 -6.22 18.04 -3.44
N ALA A 177 -7.26 18.86 -3.64
CA ALA A 177 -8.36 19.02 -2.68
C ALA A 177 -9.19 17.74 -2.47
N ALA A 178 -9.13 16.78 -3.41
CA ALA A 178 -9.76 15.47 -3.31
C ALA A 178 -8.85 14.42 -2.64
N GLY A 179 -7.62 14.79 -2.27
CA GLY A 179 -6.63 13.89 -1.67
C GLY A 179 -5.90 13.02 -2.69
N ALA A 180 -6.05 13.26 -3.99
CA ALA A 180 -5.32 12.54 -5.03
C ALA A 180 -3.93 13.15 -5.21
N TYR A 181 -2.91 12.31 -5.41
CA TYR A 181 -1.54 12.81 -5.63
C TYR A 181 -1.42 13.57 -6.95
N VAL A 182 -0.80 14.75 -6.88
CA VAL A 182 -0.48 15.59 -8.02
C VAL A 182 1.04 15.57 -8.21
N VAL A 183 1.48 14.88 -9.25
CA VAL A 183 2.88 14.88 -9.68
C VAL A 183 2.97 15.76 -10.91
N ARG A 184 3.67 16.89 -10.79
CA ARG A 184 3.93 17.82 -11.91
C ARG A 184 5.18 17.40 -12.67
#